data_AF-A0A7T1WSX5-F1
#
_entry.id   AF-A0A7T1WSX5-F1
#
_cell.length_a   1.000
_cell.length_b   1.000
_cell.length_c   1.000
_cell.angle_alpha   90.00
_cell.angle_beta   90.00
_cell.angle_gamma   90.00
#
_symmetry.space_group_name_H-M   'P 1'
#
loop_
_entity.id
_entity.type
_entity.pdbx_description
1 polymer ?
#
loop_
_entity_poly.entity_id
_entity_poly.type
_entity_poly.pdbx_seq_one_letter_code
_entity_poly.pdbx_strand_id
1 'polypeptide(L)'
;MSMWWCLQLRREAASVPLARRLLLDAMDSAGVDSEVSFELSIALSEACANAVEHGRGEHSDAYCVTTYLDGDRCRIEVADSGPGFHTSALSPSVPLDAESGRGLFLIESLADHVRVRNRPGRKGAVVTFDRTLKWQHGDGGPGSGSRAAESGGDRLLAAG
;
A
#
# COMPACT_ATOMS: atom_id res chain seq x y z
N MET A 1 -13.22 -8.14 -0.86
CA MET A 1 -12.95 -8.36 0.58
C MET A 1 -12.69 -7.01 1.22
N SER A 2 -13.19 -6.75 2.42
CA SER A 2 -12.94 -5.51 3.16
C SER A 2 -12.24 -5.84 4.48
N MET A 3 -11.07 -5.28 4.72
CA MET A 3 -10.34 -5.42 5.98
C MET A 3 -9.59 -4.15 6.33
N TRP A 4 -9.37 -3.94 7.62
CA TRP A 4 -8.56 -2.85 8.10
C TRP A 4 -7.77 -3.29 9.33
N TRP A 5 -6.61 -2.67 9.52
CA TRP A 5 -5.76 -2.94 10.67
C TRP A 5 -4.98 -1.68 11.06
N CYS A 6 -4.51 -1.67 12.30
CA CYS A 6 -3.70 -0.58 12.85
C CYS A 6 -2.47 -1.15 13.54
N LEU A 7 -1.31 -0.54 13.26
CA LEU A 7 -0.04 -0.84 13.89
C LEU A 7 0.39 0.38 14.70
N GLN A 8 0.58 0.21 16.00
CA GLN A 8 1.22 1.21 16.84
C GLN A 8 2.70 0.88 16.98
N LEU A 9 3.55 1.74 16.44
CA LEU A 9 4.97 1.49 16.26
C LEU A 9 5.79 2.48 17.08
N ARG A 10 6.91 2.00 17.62
CA ARG A 10 7.92 2.85 18.25
C ARG A 10 8.60 3.69 17.19
N ARG A 11 9.00 4.91 17.54
CA ARG A 11 9.68 5.86 16.66
C ARG A 11 11.16 5.51 16.48
N GLU A 12 11.41 4.31 15.94
CA GLU A 12 12.72 3.72 15.74
C GLU A 12 12.89 3.38 14.26
N ALA A 13 14.11 3.51 13.71
CA ALA A 13 14.37 3.19 12.31
C ALA A 13 13.96 1.75 11.94
N ALA A 14 14.08 0.80 12.89
CA ALA A 14 13.68 -0.60 12.72
C ALA A 14 12.16 -0.79 12.55
N SER A 15 11.34 0.18 12.95
CA SER A 15 9.88 0.12 12.77
C SER A 15 9.44 0.26 11.30
N VAL A 16 10.22 0.97 10.48
CA VAL A 16 9.93 1.20 9.06
C VAL A 16 9.93 -0.10 8.25
N PRO A 17 11.01 -0.91 8.26
CA PRO A 17 11.02 -2.19 7.53
C PRO A 17 9.98 -3.18 8.09
N LEU A 18 9.65 -3.11 9.39
CA LEU A 18 8.57 -3.92 9.97
C LEU A 18 7.20 -3.54 9.39
N ALA A 19 6.85 -2.25 9.37
CA ALA A 19 5.61 -1.76 8.79
C ALA A 19 5.49 -2.17 7.31
N ARG A 20 6.58 -2.00 6.56
CA ARG A 20 6.68 -2.38 5.15
C ARG A 20 6.44 -3.88 4.95
N ARG A 21 7.09 -4.73 5.76
CA ARG A 21 6.94 -6.18 5.65
C ARG A 21 5.51 -6.63 5.93
N LEU A 22 4.90 -6.11 6.99
CA LEU A 22 3.52 -6.44 7.36
C LEU A 22 2.52 -6.01 6.29
N LEU A 23 2.74 -4.86 5.64
CA LEU A 23 1.91 -4.43 4.51
C LEU A 23 2.01 -5.40 3.33
N LEU A 24 3.24 -5.76 2.94
CA LEU A 24 3.48 -6.67 1.82
C LEU A 24 2.87 -8.06 2.09
N ASP A 25 3.06 -8.61 3.28
CA ASP A 25 2.49 -9.91 3.66
C ASP A 25 0.95 -9.88 3.64
N ALA A 26 0.34 -8.78 4.08
CA ALA A 26 -1.12 -8.60 4.03
C ALA A 26 -1.65 -8.47 2.60
N MET A 27 -0.94 -7.76 1.72
CA MET A 27 -1.30 -7.58 0.32
C MET A 27 -1.16 -8.87 -0.49
N ASP A 28 -0.09 -9.61 -0.28
CA ASP A 28 0.14 -10.92 -0.88
C ASP A 28 -0.96 -11.90 -0.45
N SER A 29 -1.26 -11.96 0.85
CA SER A 29 -2.35 -12.79 1.38
C SER A 29 -3.74 -12.41 0.82
N ALA A 30 -3.93 -11.14 0.46
CA ALA A 30 -5.16 -10.66 -0.16
C ALA A 30 -5.22 -10.88 -1.68
N GLY A 31 -4.11 -11.27 -2.32
CA GLY A 31 -4.01 -11.44 -3.78
C GLY A 31 -3.88 -10.12 -4.54
N VAL A 32 -3.35 -9.07 -3.91
CA VAL A 32 -3.05 -7.80 -4.60
C VAL A 32 -1.87 -8.00 -5.54
N ASP A 33 -1.92 -7.34 -6.69
CA ASP A 33 -0.84 -7.32 -7.69
C ASP A 33 0.49 -6.86 -7.06
N SER A 34 1.58 -7.51 -7.48
CA SER A 34 2.89 -7.30 -6.84
C SER A 34 3.50 -5.93 -7.15
N GLU A 35 3.21 -5.34 -8.32
CA GLU A 35 3.65 -3.99 -8.68
C GLU A 35 2.94 -2.97 -7.79
N VAL A 36 1.61 -3.06 -7.67
CA VAL A 36 0.83 -2.17 -6.79
C VAL A 36 1.25 -2.33 -5.33
N SER A 37 1.48 -3.56 -4.88
CA SER A 37 1.95 -3.84 -3.52
C SER A 37 3.33 -3.21 -3.25
N PHE A 38 4.22 -3.26 -4.24
CA PHE A 38 5.55 -2.67 -4.15
C PHE A 38 5.49 -1.14 -4.10
N GLU A 39 4.70 -0.49 -4.96
CA GLU A 39 4.47 0.97 -4.95
C GLU A 39 3.98 1.45 -3.58
N LEU A 40 2.94 0.80 -3.05
CA LEU A 40 2.39 1.11 -1.72
C LEU A 40 3.40 0.86 -0.59
N SER A 41 4.28 -0.14 -0.73
CA SER A 41 5.34 -0.40 0.23
C SER A 41 6.39 0.72 0.31
N ILE A 42 6.70 1.35 -0.83
CA ILE A 42 7.61 2.49 -0.90
C ILE A 42 6.93 3.71 -0.25
N ALA A 43 5.71 4.04 -0.67
CA ALA A 43 4.96 5.17 -0.11
C ALA A 43 4.79 5.04 1.42
N LEU A 44 4.48 3.84 1.93
CA LEU A 44 4.42 3.59 3.37
C LEU A 44 5.78 3.80 4.05
N SER A 45 6.88 3.37 3.42
CA SER A 45 8.22 3.50 4.00
C SER A 45 8.61 4.97 4.15
N GLU A 46 8.35 5.79 3.13
CA GLU A 46 8.58 7.25 3.18
C GLU A 46 7.72 7.92 4.27
N ALA A 47 6.44 7.56 4.37
CA ALA A 47 5.55 8.12 5.39
C ALA A 47 5.99 7.73 6.82
N CYS A 48 6.41 6.48 7.03
CA CYS A 48 6.96 6.01 8.30
C CYS A 48 8.31 6.66 8.62
N ALA A 49 9.20 6.83 7.64
CA ALA A 49 10.47 7.52 7.82
C ALA A 49 10.25 8.96 8.29
N ASN A 50 9.32 9.68 7.64
CA ASN A 50 8.91 11.02 8.05
C ASN A 50 8.38 11.04 9.50
N ALA A 51 7.56 10.06 9.89
CA ALA A 51 7.08 9.94 11.27
C ALA A 51 8.20 9.63 12.26
N VAL A 52 9.20 8.83 11.86
CA VAL A 52 10.38 8.53 12.69
C VAL A 52 11.24 9.78 12.89
N GLU A 53 11.55 10.51 11.82
CA GLU A 53 12.43 11.68 11.83
C GLU A 53 11.77 12.89 12.48
N HIS A 54 10.52 13.19 12.10
CA HIS A 54 9.85 14.44 12.44
C HIS A 54 8.75 14.29 13.50
N GLY A 55 8.29 13.07 13.78
CA GLY A 55 7.16 12.81 14.69
C GLY A 55 7.45 12.98 16.19
N ARG A 56 8.56 13.65 16.57
CA ARG A 56 8.95 13.82 17.97
C ARG A 56 8.02 14.81 18.68
N GLY A 57 7.17 14.28 19.56
CA GLY A 57 6.33 15.06 20.46
C GLY A 57 6.85 15.05 21.89
N GLU A 58 6.38 15.99 22.71
CA GLU A 58 6.64 16.02 24.16
C GLU A 58 5.98 14.86 24.92
N HIS A 59 5.02 14.15 24.30
CA HIS A 59 4.09 13.26 24.99
C HIS A 59 4.04 11.82 24.45
N SER A 60 4.70 11.50 23.33
CA SER A 60 4.69 10.15 22.76
C SER A 60 5.89 9.92 21.84
N ASP A 61 6.50 8.74 21.98
CA ASP A 61 7.58 8.24 21.12
C ASP A 61 7.09 7.09 20.21
N ALA A 62 5.81 7.13 19.87
CA ALA A 62 5.14 6.19 18.99
C ALA A 62 4.34 6.92 17.91
N TYR A 63 4.17 6.25 16.78
CA TYR A 63 3.31 6.64 15.67
C TYR A 63 2.39 5.47 15.29
N CYS A 64 1.30 5.76 14.58
CA CYS A 64 0.33 4.76 14.17
C CYS A 64 0.25 4.67 12.65
N VAL A 65 0.17 3.46 12.12
CA VAL A 65 -0.14 3.16 10.72
C VAL A 65 -1.49 2.46 10.68
N THR A 66 -2.48 3.05 10.02
CA THR A 66 -3.78 2.41 9.80
C THR A 66 -3.96 2.15 8.31
N THR A 67 -4.23 0.90 7.95
CA THR A 67 -4.47 0.51 6.56
C THR A 67 -5.91 0.02 6.42
N TYR A 68 -6.58 0.50 5.37
CA TYR A 68 -7.90 0.09 4.95
C TYR A 68 -7.80 -0.50 3.56
N LEU A 69 -8.18 -1.75 3.41
CA LEU A 69 -8.30 -2.44 2.14
C LEU A 69 -9.79 -2.69 1.90
N ASP A 70 -10.40 -1.97 0.96
CA ASP A 70 -11.83 -2.07 0.69
C ASP A 70 -12.10 -2.02 -0.81
N GLY A 71 -12.70 -3.08 -1.34
CA GLY A 71 -12.90 -3.24 -2.78
C GLY A 71 -11.58 -3.04 -3.52
N ASP A 72 -11.60 -2.24 -4.57
CA ASP A 72 -10.43 -1.89 -5.39
C ASP A 72 -9.58 -0.76 -4.81
N ARG A 73 -9.66 -0.44 -3.51
CA ARG A 73 -8.92 0.69 -2.93
C ARG A 73 -8.17 0.31 -1.65
N CYS A 74 -6.91 0.69 -1.61
CA CYS A 74 -6.11 0.70 -0.39
C CYS A 74 -5.90 2.13 0.07
N ARG A 75 -6.27 2.44 1.32
CA ARG A 75 -5.96 3.72 1.97
C ARG A 75 -5.07 3.46 3.17
N ILE A 76 -4.00 4.23 3.28
CA ILE A 76 -3.05 4.18 4.39
C ILE A 76 -3.04 5.54 5.09
N GLU A 77 -3.09 5.53 6.42
CA GLU A 77 -2.94 6.70 7.28
C GLU A 77 -1.75 6.48 8.22
N VAL A 78 -0.75 7.35 8.14
CA VAL A 78 0.38 7.41 9.08
C VAL A 78 0.22 8.65 9.94
N ALA A 79 0.16 8.46 11.24
CA ALA A 79 -0.11 9.54 12.19
C ALA A 79 0.87 9.54 13.36
N ASP A 80 1.51 10.68 13.60
CA ASP A 80 2.47 10.90 14.67
C ASP A 80 1.97 11.88 15.73
N SER A 81 2.85 12.19 16.69
CA SER A 81 2.60 13.16 17.77
C SER A 81 3.58 14.33 17.74
N GLY A 82 4.28 14.54 16.62
CA GLY A 82 5.26 15.59 16.42
C GLY A 82 4.67 16.99 16.34
N PRO A 83 5.47 18.02 15.99
CA PRO A 83 4.97 19.39 15.88
C PRO A 83 3.95 19.60 14.74
N GLY A 84 3.83 18.62 13.83
CA GLY A 84 3.04 18.74 12.59
C GLY A 84 3.86 19.32 11.44
N PHE A 85 3.25 19.42 10.26
CA PHE A 85 3.85 20.03 9.09
C PHE A 85 3.79 21.56 9.19
N HIS A 86 4.93 22.22 8.98
CA HIS A 86 4.99 23.67 8.81
C HIS A 86 4.43 24.05 7.43
N THR A 87 3.43 24.93 7.40
CA THR A 87 2.73 25.36 6.17
C THR A 87 3.64 25.96 5.09
N SER A 88 4.85 26.39 5.43
CA SER A 88 5.87 26.86 4.48
C SER A 88 6.41 25.76 3.55
N ALA A 89 6.43 24.50 4.00
CA ALA A 89 6.98 23.36 3.27
C ALA A 89 6.04 22.81 2.18
N LEU A 90 4.81 23.32 2.07
CA LEU A 90 3.84 22.97 1.02
C LEU A 90 4.00 23.82 -0.25
N SER A 91 5.06 24.65 -0.32
CA SER A 91 5.39 25.41 -1.51
C SER A 91 5.97 24.48 -2.59
N PRO A 92 5.56 24.55 -3.86
CA PRO A 92 6.10 23.72 -4.95
C PRO A 92 7.57 24.05 -5.31
N SER A 93 8.25 24.85 -4.49
CA SER A 93 9.61 25.35 -4.69
C SER A 93 10.60 24.84 -3.64
N VAL A 94 10.32 23.72 -2.96
CA VAL A 94 11.35 23.07 -2.13
C VAL A 94 12.49 22.66 -3.07
N PRO A 95 13.72 23.17 -2.87
CA PRO A 95 14.86 22.79 -3.71
C PRO A 95 15.02 21.26 -3.72
N LEU A 96 15.25 20.68 -4.90
CA LEU A 96 15.49 19.23 -5.12
C LEU A 96 16.67 18.67 -4.30
N ASP A 97 17.44 19.58 -3.73
CA ASP A 97 18.65 19.47 -2.96
C ASP A 97 18.42 19.44 -1.43
N ALA A 98 17.18 19.65 -0.95
CA ALA A 98 16.79 19.33 0.42
C ALA A 98 16.27 17.87 0.50
N GLU A 99 16.98 16.99 1.21
CA GLU A 99 16.52 15.62 1.52
C GLU A 99 15.09 15.60 2.11
N SER A 100 14.74 16.64 2.88
CA SER A 100 13.49 16.80 3.63
C SER A 100 12.21 17.00 2.79
N GLY A 101 12.27 16.86 1.45
CA GLY A 101 11.12 17.02 0.55
C GLY A 101 10.87 15.84 -0.41
N ARG A 102 11.84 14.92 -0.55
CA ARG A 102 11.75 13.83 -1.54
C ARG A 102 10.73 12.77 -1.14
N GLY A 103 10.62 12.47 0.15
CA GLY A 103 9.70 11.44 0.64
C GLY A 103 8.24 11.76 0.30
N LEU A 104 7.81 13.01 0.49
CA LEU A 104 6.44 13.41 0.14
C LEU A 104 6.20 13.38 -1.37
N PHE A 105 7.17 13.85 -2.17
CA PHE A 105 7.09 13.77 -3.63
C PHE A 105 6.97 12.32 -4.13
N LEU A 106 7.69 11.37 -3.52
CA LEU A 106 7.57 9.95 -3.84
C LEU A 106 6.18 9.41 -3.48
N ILE A 107 5.64 9.75 -2.32
CA ILE A 107 4.28 9.36 -1.92
C ILE A 107 3.26 9.92 -2.94
N GLU A 108 3.38 11.19 -3.33
CA GLU A 108 2.53 11.83 -4.34
C GLU A 108 2.64 11.20 -5.72
N SER A 109 3.82 10.71 -6.10
CA SER A 109 4.05 10.07 -7.39
C SER A 109 3.49 8.63 -7.46
N LEU A 110 3.40 7.95 -6.32
CA LEU A 110 3.00 6.53 -6.22
C LEU A 110 1.54 6.34 -5.80
N ALA A 111 0.92 7.36 -5.20
CA ALA A 111 -0.48 7.32 -4.78
C ALA A 111 -1.40 8.01 -5.81
N ASP A 112 -2.69 7.65 -5.79
CA ASP A 112 -3.71 8.36 -6.57
C ASP A 112 -4.06 9.69 -5.91
N HIS A 113 -4.13 9.69 -4.58
CA HIS A 113 -4.44 10.88 -3.79
C HIS A 113 -3.60 10.89 -2.52
N VAL A 114 -3.13 12.08 -2.16
CA VAL A 114 -2.39 12.33 -0.91
C VAL A 114 -3.06 13.49 -0.18
N ARG A 115 -3.16 13.36 1.15
CA ARG A 115 -3.61 14.43 2.04
C ARG A 115 -2.69 14.49 3.24
N VAL A 116 -2.18 15.67 3.50
CA VAL A 116 -1.37 15.97 4.68
C VAL A 116 -2.13 16.93 5.57
N ARG A 117 -2.29 16.59 6.85
CA ARG A 117 -3.01 17.42 7.82
C ARG A 117 -2.32 17.42 9.18
N ASN A 118 -2.43 18.54 9.89
CA ASN A 118 -2.11 18.59 11.32
C ASN A 118 -3.34 18.18 12.13
N ARG A 119 -3.15 17.49 13.25
CA ARG A 119 -4.28 17.11 14.13
C ARG A 119 -4.91 18.38 14.74
N PRO A 120 -6.23 18.61 14.60
CA PRO A 120 -6.86 19.80 15.17
C PRO A 120 -6.79 19.77 16.71
N GLY A 121 -6.31 20.86 17.31
CA GLY A 121 -6.25 21.03 18.77
C GLY A 121 -5.19 20.19 19.50
N ARG A 122 -4.34 19.42 18.79
CA ARG A 122 -3.22 18.65 19.35
C ARG A 122 -1.97 18.78 18.47
N LYS A 123 -0.79 18.55 19.05
CA LYS A 123 0.44 18.33 18.28
C LYS A 123 0.33 16.99 17.53
N GLY A 124 0.75 16.96 16.26
CA GLY A 124 0.87 15.73 15.46
C GLY A 124 0.52 15.94 13.99
N ALA A 125 1.22 15.21 13.12
CA ALA A 125 0.95 15.16 11.69
C ALA A 125 0.18 13.87 11.32
N VAL A 126 -0.59 13.95 10.25
CA VAL A 126 -1.27 12.82 9.62
C VAL A 126 -1.05 12.90 8.11
N VAL A 127 -0.42 11.88 7.55
CA VAL A 127 -0.29 11.65 6.12
C VAL A 127 -1.25 10.54 5.73
N THR A 128 -2.20 10.85 4.85
CA THR A 128 -3.13 9.89 4.28
C THR A 128 -2.88 9.78 2.79
N PHE A 129 -2.74 8.57 2.28
CA PHE A 129 -2.66 8.34 0.85
C PHE A 129 -3.47 7.10 0.46
N ASP A 130 -3.90 7.05 -0.78
CA ASP A 130 -4.62 5.91 -1.31
C ASP A 130 -4.24 5.56 -2.74
N ARG A 131 -4.44 4.29 -3.09
CA ARG A 131 -4.14 3.72 -4.40
C ARG A 131 -5.21 2.72 -4.80
N THR A 132 -5.57 2.77 -6.07
CA THR A 132 -6.44 1.81 -6.73
C THR A 132 -5.68 0.51 -6.90
N LEU A 133 -6.28 -0.58 -6.43
CA LEU A 133 -5.71 -1.91 -6.43
C LEU A 133 -5.91 -2.59 -7.77
N LYS A 134 -4.86 -3.23 -8.23
CA LYS A 134 -4.96 -4.32 -9.19
C LYS A 134 -4.87 -5.62 -8.42
N TRP A 135 -5.65 -6.60 -8.83
CA TRP A 135 -5.62 -7.93 -8.27
C TRP A 135 -4.79 -8.83 -9.17
N GLN A 136 -4.07 -9.77 -8.56
CA GLN A 136 -3.41 -10.82 -9.31
C GLN A 136 -4.47 -11.46 -10.21
N HIS A 137 -4.20 -11.51 -11.52
CA HIS A 137 -5.07 -12.25 -12.42
C HIS A 137 -5.13 -13.67 -11.88
N GLY A 138 -6.32 -14.16 -11.55
CA GLY A 138 -6.47 -15.54 -11.15
C GLY A 138 -5.88 -16.40 -12.27
N ASP A 139 -4.77 -17.06 -12.01
CA ASP A 139 -4.29 -18.12 -12.88
C ASP A 139 -5.44 -19.13 -13.00
N GLY A 140 -6.06 -19.16 -14.17
CA GLY A 140 -7.05 -20.17 -14.51
C GLY A 140 -6.39 -21.54 -14.44
N GLY A 141 -7.06 -22.51 -13.82
CA GLY A 141 -6.72 -23.91 -14.06
C GLY A 141 -7.07 -24.28 -15.51
N PRO A 142 -6.13 -24.80 -16.33
CA PRO A 142 -6.47 -25.44 -17.60
C PRO A 142 -6.83 -26.90 -17.32
N GLY A 143 -8.12 -27.27 -17.40
CA GLY A 143 -8.51 -28.65 -17.10
C GLY A 143 -10.00 -28.97 -17.15
N SER A 144 -10.69 -28.70 -18.27
CA SER A 144 -11.81 -29.56 -18.66
C SER A 144 -11.62 -29.89 -20.14
N GLY A 145 -11.24 -31.14 -20.39
CA GLY A 145 -10.84 -31.64 -21.68
C GLY A 145 -11.98 -31.64 -22.71
N SER A 146 -11.57 -31.47 -23.96
CA SER A 146 -11.96 -32.33 -25.08
C SER A 146 -13.28 -33.10 -24.89
N ARG A 147 -14.38 -32.53 -25.39
CA ARG A 147 -15.33 -33.35 -26.15
C ARG A 147 -14.83 -33.38 -27.58
N ALA A 148 -13.85 -34.26 -27.82
CA ALA A 148 -13.64 -34.81 -29.14
C ALA A 148 -14.99 -35.36 -29.62
N ALA A 149 -15.45 -34.84 -30.75
CA ALA A 149 -16.45 -35.50 -31.55
C ALA A 149 -15.90 -36.89 -31.87
N GLU A 150 -16.50 -37.93 -31.32
CA GLU A 150 -16.36 -39.29 -31.84
C GLU A 150 -16.99 -39.31 -33.24
N SER A 151 -16.20 -38.93 -34.24
CA SER A 151 -16.45 -39.33 -35.62
C SER A 151 -16.08 -40.81 -35.74
N GLY A 152 -16.99 -41.68 -35.31
CA GLY A 152 -16.94 -43.11 -35.59
C GLY A 152 -17.22 -43.35 -37.07
N GLY A 153 -16.16 -43.40 -37.88
CA GLY A 153 -16.19 -43.82 -39.27
C GLY A 153 -14.99 -44.69 -39.59
N ASP A 154 -15.16 -46.01 -39.53
CA ASP A 154 -14.79 -46.95 -40.61
C ASP A 154 -15.30 -48.36 -40.22
N ARG A 155 -16.28 -48.89 -40.94
CA ARG A 155 -16.17 -49.82 -42.08
C ARG A 155 -16.14 -51.30 -41.68
N LEU A 156 -17.17 -51.99 -42.21
CA LEU A 156 -17.04 -53.21 -43.02
C LEU A 156 -16.58 -54.51 -42.32
N LEU A 157 -17.55 -55.37 -41.96
CA LEU A 157 -17.50 -56.84 -42.04
C LEU A 157 -18.99 -57.30 -42.05
N ALA A 158 -19.59 -57.74 -43.15
CA ALA A 158 -19.52 -59.06 -43.80
C ALA A 158 -20.72 -59.97 -43.43
N ALA A 159 -21.43 -60.42 -44.47
CA ALA A 159 -22.20 -61.67 -44.63
C ALA A 159 -23.35 -62.00 -43.66
N GLY A 160 -24.53 -62.26 -44.26
CA GLY A 160 -25.71 -62.85 -43.62
C GLY A 160 -26.98 -62.60 -44.42
#